data_AF-A0A2S8FMJ1-F1
#
_entry.id   AF-A0A2S8FMJ1-F1
#
_cell.length_a   1.000
_cell.length_b   1.000
_cell.length_c   1.000
_cell.angle_alpha   90.00
_cell.angle_beta   90.00
_cell.angle_gamma   90.00
#
_symmetry.space_group_name_H-M   'P 1'
#
loop_
_entity.id
_entity.type
_entity.pdbx_description
1 polymer ?
#
loop_
_entity_poly.entity_id
_entity_poly.type
_entity_poly.pdbx_seq_one_letter_code
_entity_poly.pdbx_strand_id
1 'polypeptide(L)'
;MASSLWVIGLFLWQGGLRLGEAAAAVNNYSSVSVGLVAAWCFAVAVNQCLGVFRRYQIAVVLVIGQIFLMLLLLLGGYGRLVYRGREPTGEDIIVILTGLGLGLCLGLDIAWLNKLRESVKTGHVHRPPLRFTIGHLTGCLIVMGCIFGIARARYVDRYHDRGHGIAREKAPILLPADASEITYTVQSNTYLDCDFATSEEAFTSWFESELPEKRPECRGVPLQPITLPVDVRRYFHEGRGNRKFNIVDGLHATWRVGGIQYEVTFDRQDQRGFYRNRIARD
;
A
#
# COMPACT_ATOMS: atom_id res chain seq x y z
N MET A 1 -4.64 -15.47 -30.40
CA MET A 1 -3.84 -14.23 -30.55
C MET A 1 -4.40 -13.12 -29.68
N ALA A 2 -5.70 -12.82 -29.78
CA ALA A 2 -6.37 -11.86 -28.89
C ALA A 2 -6.16 -12.18 -27.39
N SER A 3 -6.31 -13.44 -26.98
CA SER A 3 -6.07 -13.87 -25.60
C SER A 3 -4.65 -13.59 -25.10
N SER A 4 -3.62 -13.79 -25.94
CA SER A 4 -2.23 -13.56 -25.54
C SER A 4 -1.90 -12.07 -25.40
N LEU A 5 -2.52 -11.18 -26.19
CA LEU A 5 -2.36 -9.74 -26.04
C LEU A 5 -2.99 -9.22 -24.73
N TRP A 6 -4.14 -9.77 -24.34
CA TRP A 6 -4.75 -9.47 -23.04
C TRP A 6 -3.86 -9.88 -21.87
N VAL A 7 -3.27 -11.08 -21.95
CA VAL A 7 -2.32 -11.57 -20.93
C VAL A 7 -1.10 -10.66 -20.84
N ILE A 8 -0.48 -10.31 -21.97
CA ILE A 8 0.65 -9.36 -22.01
C ILE A 8 0.26 -8.03 -21.36
N GLY A 9 -0.87 -7.43 -21.77
CA GLY A 9 -1.32 -6.15 -21.22
C GLY A 9 -1.58 -6.19 -19.72
N LEU A 10 -2.20 -7.27 -19.22
CA LEU A 10 -2.48 -7.46 -17.80
C LEU A 10 -1.21 -7.61 -16.96
N PHE A 11 -0.22 -8.34 -17.46
CA PHE A 11 1.07 -8.49 -16.78
C PHE A 11 1.88 -7.20 -16.81
N LEU A 12 1.92 -6.47 -17.93
CA LEU A 12 2.55 -5.15 -17.96
C LEU A 12 1.86 -4.18 -16.99
N TRP A 13 0.53 -4.27 -16.87
CA TRP A 13 -0.24 -3.47 -15.93
C TRP A 13 0.10 -3.79 -14.47
N GLN A 14 0.05 -5.06 -14.09
CA GLN A 14 0.42 -5.49 -12.74
C GLN A 14 1.88 -5.17 -12.41
N GLY A 15 2.81 -5.38 -13.35
CA GLY A 15 4.22 -5.03 -13.19
C GLY A 15 4.43 -3.55 -12.93
N GLY A 16 3.75 -2.69 -13.70
CA GLY A 16 3.80 -1.23 -13.53
C GLY A 16 3.24 -0.78 -12.18
N LEU A 17 2.09 -1.34 -11.76
CA LEU A 17 1.51 -1.06 -10.44
C LEU A 17 2.49 -1.40 -9.31
N ARG A 18 3.06 -2.61 -9.34
CA ARG A 18 4.00 -3.09 -8.32
C ARG A 18 5.29 -2.29 -8.32
N LEU A 19 5.84 -1.93 -9.48
CA LEU A 19 7.03 -1.09 -9.52
C LEU A 19 6.78 0.29 -8.90
N GLY A 20 5.60 0.87 -9.12
CA GLY A 20 5.17 2.10 -8.47
C GLY A 20 5.08 1.98 -6.95
N GLU A 21 4.50 0.89 -6.45
CA GLU A 21 4.46 0.56 -5.01
C GLU A 21 5.88 0.41 -4.43
N ALA A 22 6.77 -0.33 -5.10
CA ALA A 22 8.14 -0.53 -4.65
C ALA A 22 8.96 0.78 -4.61
N ALA A 23 8.74 1.67 -5.58
CA ALA A 23 9.41 2.97 -5.65
C ALA A 23 8.90 3.96 -4.58
N ALA A 24 7.68 3.79 -4.10
CA ALA A 24 7.06 4.67 -3.11
C ALA A 24 7.13 4.13 -1.66
N ALA A 25 7.46 2.85 -1.48
CA ALA A 25 7.62 2.25 -0.15
C ALA A 25 8.91 2.74 0.53
N VAL A 26 8.76 3.40 1.68
CA VAL A 26 9.85 3.94 2.53
C VAL A 26 10.60 2.84 3.30
N ASN A 27 10.00 1.65 3.45
CA ASN A 27 10.60 0.52 4.17
C ASN A 27 11.26 -0.50 3.23
N ASN A 28 12.58 -0.64 3.35
CA ASN A 28 13.44 -1.45 2.47
C ASN A 28 12.97 -2.90 2.23
N TYR A 29 12.35 -3.56 3.22
CA TYR A 29 11.97 -4.98 3.08
C TYR A 29 10.71 -5.22 2.25
N SER A 30 9.74 -4.29 2.24
CA SER A 30 8.52 -4.41 1.42
C SER A 30 8.84 -4.12 -0.06
N SER A 31 9.68 -3.12 -0.31
CA SER A 31 10.09 -2.68 -1.65
C SER A 31 10.78 -3.79 -2.45
N VAL A 32 11.59 -4.64 -1.82
CA VAL A 32 12.27 -5.75 -2.51
C VAL A 32 11.28 -6.81 -2.99
N SER A 33 10.36 -7.27 -2.13
CA SER A 33 9.37 -8.27 -2.54
C SER A 33 8.44 -7.77 -3.64
N VAL A 34 8.01 -6.51 -3.54
CA VAL A 34 7.13 -5.89 -4.53
C VAL A 34 7.88 -5.65 -5.85
N GLY A 35 9.15 -5.24 -5.78
CA GLY A 35 10.01 -5.09 -6.96
C GLY A 35 10.28 -6.40 -7.69
N LEU A 36 10.46 -7.51 -6.95
CA LEU A 36 10.59 -8.85 -7.53
C LEU A 36 9.31 -9.29 -8.26
N VAL A 37 8.13 -9.02 -7.70
CA VAL A 37 6.85 -9.28 -8.38
C VAL A 37 6.69 -8.40 -9.62
N ALA A 38 7.15 -7.15 -9.58
CA ALA A 38 7.14 -6.27 -10.75
C ALA A 38 8.04 -6.79 -11.88
N ALA A 39 9.30 -7.10 -11.56
CA ALA A 39 10.27 -7.67 -12.50
C ALA A 39 9.76 -8.98 -13.11
N TRP A 40 9.09 -9.79 -12.30
CA TRP A 40 8.44 -11.01 -12.75
C TRP A 40 7.36 -10.75 -13.80
N CYS A 41 6.42 -9.86 -13.50
CA CYS A 41 5.34 -9.53 -14.43
C CYS A 41 5.88 -9.04 -15.78
N PHE A 42 6.96 -8.26 -15.78
CA PHE A 42 7.63 -7.87 -17.02
C PHE A 42 8.27 -9.06 -17.75
N ALA A 43 8.95 -9.96 -17.03
CA ALA A 43 9.51 -11.17 -17.63
C ALA A 43 8.44 -12.03 -18.30
N VAL A 44 7.28 -12.21 -17.67
CA VAL A 44 6.12 -12.92 -18.24
C VAL A 44 5.65 -12.25 -19.54
N ALA A 45 5.44 -10.93 -19.51
CA ALA A 45 4.99 -10.18 -20.66
C ALA A 45 5.98 -10.29 -21.84
N VAL A 46 7.28 -10.18 -21.57
CA VAL A 46 8.34 -10.34 -22.57
C VAL A 46 8.35 -11.75 -23.14
N ASN A 47 8.23 -12.78 -22.30
CA ASN A 47 8.21 -14.18 -22.74
C ASN A 47 6.99 -14.50 -23.60
N GLN A 48 5.81 -14.01 -23.22
CA GLN A 48 4.59 -14.14 -24.03
C GLN A 48 4.73 -13.42 -25.37
N CYS A 49 5.38 -12.26 -25.38
CA CYS A 49 5.69 -11.51 -26.61
C CYS A 49 6.66 -12.29 -27.52
N LEU A 50 7.75 -12.83 -26.97
CA LEU A 50 8.69 -13.65 -27.75
C LEU A 50 8.03 -14.93 -28.28
N GLY A 51 7.21 -15.55 -27.46
CA GLY A 51 6.44 -16.75 -27.78
C GLY A 51 5.46 -16.54 -28.94
N VAL A 52 4.58 -15.55 -28.80
CA VAL A 52 3.50 -15.28 -29.76
C VAL A 52 4.07 -14.85 -31.11
N PHE A 53 5.14 -14.05 -31.11
CA PHE A 53 5.60 -13.37 -32.32
C PHE A 53 6.81 -14.02 -32.99
N ARG A 54 7.66 -14.72 -32.23
CA ARG A 54 8.86 -15.36 -32.80
C ARG A 54 8.89 -16.89 -32.71
N ARG A 55 7.95 -17.53 -31.99
CA ARG A 55 7.85 -19.01 -31.86
C ARG A 55 9.19 -19.71 -31.60
N TYR A 56 10.07 -19.12 -30.79
CA TYR A 56 11.36 -19.73 -30.46
C TYR A 56 11.16 -20.96 -29.58
N GLN A 57 11.93 -22.03 -29.82
CA GLN A 57 12.02 -23.18 -28.90
C GLN A 57 12.48 -22.75 -27.50
N ILE A 58 13.28 -21.68 -27.41
CA ILE A 58 13.70 -21.05 -26.15
C ILE A 58 12.50 -20.54 -25.34
N ALA A 59 11.39 -20.15 -25.99
CA ALA A 59 10.18 -19.71 -25.29
C ALA A 59 9.57 -20.82 -24.42
N VAL A 60 9.70 -22.09 -24.83
CA VAL A 60 9.24 -23.24 -24.02
C VAL A 60 10.07 -23.36 -22.74
N VAL A 61 11.40 -23.22 -22.84
CA VAL A 61 12.30 -23.26 -21.68
C VAL A 61 12.05 -22.09 -20.74
N LEU A 62 11.85 -20.89 -21.30
CA LEU A 62 11.55 -19.68 -20.53
C LEU A 62 10.21 -19.79 -19.80
N VAL A 63 9.17 -20.31 -20.45
CA VAL A 63 7.87 -20.54 -19.80
C VAL A 63 8.02 -21.59 -18.69
N ILE A 64 8.74 -22.69 -18.89
CA ILE A 64 8.94 -23.69 -17.83
C ILE A 64 9.70 -23.09 -16.63
N GLY A 65 10.79 -22.36 -16.88
CA GLY A 65 11.52 -21.65 -15.81
C GLY A 65 10.64 -20.65 -15.08
N GLN A 66 9.70 -20.03 -15.81
CA GLN A 66 8.72 -19.12 -15.26
C GLN A 66 7.68 -19.88 -14.38
N ILE A 67 7.18 -21.03 -14.80
CA ILE A 67 6.29 -21.84 -13.95
C ILE A 67 7.00 -22.23 -12.65
N PHE A 68 8.29 -22.59 -12.73
CA PHE A 68 9.08 -23.00 -11.59
C PHE A 68 9.34 -21.86 -10.59
N LEU A 69 9.77 -20.69 -11.06
CA LEU A 69 10.00 -19.54 -10.17
C LEU A 69 8.69 -19.08 -9.51
N MET A 70 7.56 -19.20 -10.21
CA MET A 70 6.24 -18.91 -9.65
C MET A 70 5.86 -19.82 -8.48
N LEU A 71 6.10 -21.12 -8.64
CA LEU A 71 5.88 -22.13 -7.61
C LEU A 71 6.74 -21.84 -6.37
N LEU A 72 8.00 -21.43 -6.56
CA LEU A 72 8.88 -21.02 -5.46
C LEU A 72 8.36 -19.78 -4.73
N LEU A 73 7.88 -18.77 -5.44
CA LEU A 73 7.30 -17.56 -4.83
C LEU A 73 6.02 -17.88 -4.05
N LEU A 74 5.16 -18.76 -4.58
CA LEU A 74 3.96 -19.25 -3.90
C LEU A 74 4.30 -20.02 -2.63
N LEU A 75 5.26 -20.94 -2.70
CA LEU A 75 5.75 -21.72 -1.55
C LEU A 75 6.37 -20.81 -0.49
N GLY A 76 7.15 -19.80 -0.90
CA GLY A 76 7.74 -18.82 0.01
C GLY A 76 6.68 -17.94 0.70
N GLY A 77 5.68 -17.48 -0.06
CA GLY A 77 4.54 -16.73 0.47
C GLY A 77 3.72 -17.54 1.46
N TYR A 78 3.40 -18.79 1.11
CA TYR A 78 2.68 -19.71 1.98
C TYR A 78 3.48 -20.05 3.25
N GLY A 79 4.77 -20.37 3.12
CA GLY A 79 5.66 -20.65 4.25
C GLY A 79 5.74 -19.46 5.21
N ARG A 80 5.78 -18.23 4.71
CA ARG A 80 5.75 -17.01 5.53
C ARG A 80 4.41 -16.84 6.26
N LEU A 81 3.30 -17.19 5.62
CA LEU A 81 1.97 -17.14 6.24
C LEU A 81 1.86 -18.12 7.41
N VAL A 82 2.29 -19.37 7.18
CA VAL A 82 2.27 -20.44 8.19
C VAL A 82 3.23 -20.13 9.34
N TYR A 83 4.44 -19.64 9.03
CA TYR A 83 5.46 -19.34 10.04
C TYR A 83 5.08 -18.18 10.97
N ARG A 84 4.34 -17.17 10.47
CA ARG A 84 3.98 -15.99 11.27
C ARG A 84 2.83 -16.21 12.24
N GLY A 85 2.03 -17.29 12.09
CA GLY A 85 0.93 -17.61 13.00
C GLY A 85 -0.06 -16.46 13.25
N ARG A 86 -0.14 -15.51 12.31
CA ARG A 86 -0.93 -14.27 12.41
C ARG A 86 -2.00 -14.25 11.34
N GLU A 87 -3.04 -13.44 11.57
CA GLU A 87 -4.04 -13.14 10.55
C GLU A 87 -3.35 -12.60 9.28
N PRO A 88 -3.78 -13.06 8.09
CA PRO A 88 -3.19 -12.63 6.83
C PRO A 88 -3.32 -11.13 6.68
N THR A 89 -2.19 -10.45 6.50
CA THR A 89 -2.17 -9.03 6.20
C THR A 89 -2.73 -8.78 4.80
N GLY A 90 -3.12 -7.54 4.48
CA GLY A 90 -3.55 -7.20 3.11
C GLY A 90 -2.51 -7.56 2.04
N GLU A 91 -1.22 -7.49 2.38
CA GLU A 91 -0.12 -7.93 1.51
C GLU A 91 -0.15 -9.44 1.26
N ASP A 92 -0.44 -10.24 2.29
CA ASP A 92 -0.53 -11.69 2.17
C ASP A 92 -1.70 -12.12 1.29
N ILE A 93 -2.86 -11.45 1.43
CA ILE A 93 -4.03 -11.68 0.58
C ILE A 93 -3.72 -11.33 -0.87
N ILE A 94 -2.99 -10.25 -1.10
CA ILE A 94 -2.54 -9.85 -2.44
C ILE A 94 -1.63 -10.91 -3.05
N VAL A 95 -0.67 -11.45 -2.29
CA VAL A 95 0.23 -12.51 -2.77
C VAL A 95 -0.56 -13.77 -3.10
N ILE A 96 -1.52 -14.15 -2.26
CA ILE A 96 -2.40 -15.32 -2.49
C ILE A 96 -3.28 -15.12 -3.72
N LEU A 97 -3.96 -13.97 -3.85
CA LEU A 97 -4.82 -13.66 -5.01
C LEU A 97 -4.01 -13.57 -6.31
N THR A 98 -2.82 -12.96 -6.24
CA THR A 98 -1.89 -12.93 -7.37
C THR A 98 -1.48 -14.36 -7.72
N GLY A 99 -1.12 -15.18 -6.73
CA GLY A 99 -0.81 -16.60 -6.88
C GLY A 99 -1.93 -17.45 -7.50
N LEU A 100 -3.18 -17.23 -7.11
CA LEU A 100 -4.37 -17.90 -7.67
C LEU A 100 -4.65 -17.44 -9.11
N GLY A 101 -4.60 -16.14 -9.38
CA GLY A 101 -4.73 -15.60 -10.74
C GLY A 101 -3.62 -16.10 -11.67
N LEU A 102 -2.42 -16.24 -11.13
CA LEU A 102 -1.26 -16.85 -11.79
C LEU A 102 -1.46 -18.36 -12.02
N GLY A 103 -2.06 -19.07 -11.08
CA GLY A 103 -2.43 -20.49 -11.23
C GLY A 103 -3.45 -20.73 -12.36
N LEU A 104 -4.37 -19.80 -12.58
CA LEU A 104 -5.27 -19.82 -13.73
C LEU A 104 -4.52 -19.54 -15.05
N CYS A 105 -3.50 -18.67 -15.00
CA CYS A 105 -2.63 -18.42 -16.15
C CYS A 105 -1.78 -19.64 -16.53
N LEU A 106 -1.40 -20.50 -15.56
CA LEU A 106 -0.71 -21.77 -15.85
C LEU A 106 -1.51 -22.67 -16.81
N GLY A 107 -2.83 -22.75 -16.64
CA GLY A 107 -3.68 -23.54 -17.53
C GLY A 107 -3.64 -23.01 -18.97
N LEU A 108 -3.65 -21.68 -19.13
CA LEU A 108 -3.51 -21.01 -20.42
C LEU A 108 -2.12 -21.21 -21.02
N ASP A 109 -1.08 -21.17 -20.19
CA ASP A 109 0.31 -21.38 -20.59
C ASP A 109 0.56 -22.82 -21.00
N ILE A 110 0.01 -23.82 -20.30
CA ILE A 110 0.10 -25.24 -20.68
C ILE A 110 -0.63 -25.50 -22.00
N ALA A 111 -1.85 -24.98 -22.16
CA ALA A 111 -2.60 -25.09 -23.41
C ALA A 111 -1.85 -24.44 -24.58
N TRP A 112 -1.18 -23.32 -24.33
CA TRP A 112 -0.35 -22.63 -25.32
C TRP A 112 0.95 -23.38 -25.61
N LEU A 113 1.62 -23.93 -24.60
CA LEU A 113 2.83 -24.75 -24.72
C LEU A 113 2.56 -26.01 -25.54
N ASN A 114 1.40 -26.63 -25.35
CA ASN A 114 0.95 -27.78 -26.13
C ASN A 114 0.76 -27.40 -27.60
N LYS A 115 0.12 -26.26 -27.89
CA LYS A 115 0.00 -25.74 -29.26
C LYS A 115 1.35 -25.41 -29.88
N LEU A 116 2.30 -24.89 -29.10
CA LEU A 116 3.65 -24.61 -29.57
C LEU A 116 4.41 -25.90 -29.90
N ARG A 117 4.39 -26.88 -28.99
CA ARG A 117 4.97 -28.22 -29.24
C ARG A 117 4.40 -28.86 -30.48
N GLU A 118 3.10 -28.79 -30.66
CA GLU A 118 2.40 -29.32 -31.84
C GLU A 118 2.80 -28.58 -33.12
N SER A 119 2.91 -27.24 -33.06
CA SER A 119 3.38 -26.43 -34.20
C SER A 119 4.84 -26.68 -34.60
N VAL A 120 5.70 -27.02 -33.62
CA VAL A 120 7.09 -27.42 -33.86
C VAL A 120 7.14 -28.81 -34.47
N LYS A 121 6.36 -29.77 -33.94
CA LYS A 121 6.28 -31.15 -34.47
C LYS A 121 5.75 -31.20 -35.90
N THR A 122 4.78 -30.36 -36.24
CA THR A 122 4.14 -30.35 -37.57
C THR A 122 4.90 -29.55 -38.62
N GLY A 123 6.07 -28.98 -38.30
CA GLY A 123 6.89 -28.23 -39.26
C GLY A 123 6.27 -26.91 -39.75
N HIS A 124 5.17 -26.46 -39.14
CA HIS A 124 4.48 -25.19 -39.46
C HIS A 124 5.22 -23.92 -38.95
N VAL A 125 6.55 -23.99 -38.88
CA VAL A 125 7.43 -22.92 -38.41
C VAL A 125 7.55 -21.78 -39.44
N HIS A 126 7.08 -21.97 -40.68
CA HIS A 126 7.27 -21.01 -41.78
C HIS A 126 6.22 -19.90 -41.94
N ARG A 127 5.33 -19.66 -40.96
CA ARG A 127 4.55 -18.41 -41.00
C ARG A 127 5.52 -17.24 -40.76
N PRO A 128 5.54 -16.20 -41.61
CA PRO A 128 6.45 -15.09 -41.43
C PRO A 128 6.26 -14.50 -40.03
N PRO A 129 7.34 -14.23 -39.29
CA PRO A 129 7.24 -13.63 -37.97
C PRO A 129 6.48 -12.32 -38.12
N LEU A 130 5.45 -12.11 -37.30
CA LEU A 130 4.81 -10.80 -37.23
C LEU A 130 5.88 -9.80 -36.82
N ARG A 131 6.22 -8.90 -37.75
CA ARG A 131 7.21 -7.87 -37.52
C ARG A 131 6.59 -6.85 -36.59
N PHE A 132 7.01 -6.86 -35.34
CA PHE A 132 6.76 -5.75 -34.44
C PHE A 132 7.41 -4.50 -35.01
N THR A 133 6.58 -3.49 -35.27
CA THR A 133 7.08 -2.16 -35.61
C THR A 133 7.49 -1.43 -34.34
N ILE A 134 8.42 -0.47 -34.47
CA ILE A 134 8.80 0.44 -33.38
C ILE A 134 7.56 1.06 -32.72
N GLY A 135 6.52 1.36 -33.50
CA GLY A 135 5.25 1.90 -32.98
C GLY A 135 4.55 1.01 -31.94
N HIS A 136 4.65 -0.32 -32.06
CA HIS A 136 4.10 -1.23 -31.05
C HIS A 136 4.91 -1.21 -29.74
N LEU A 137 6.24 -1.07 -29.84
CA LEU A 137 7.13 -0.93 -28.68
C LEU A 137 6.86 0.41 -27.96
N THR A 138 6.74 1.50 -28.72
CA THR A 138 6.38 2.82 -28.21
C THR A 138 5.01 2.80 -27.54
N GLY A 139 4.01 2.15 -28.15
CA GLY A 139 2.69 1.96 -27.55
C GLY A 139 2.75 1.23 -26.21
N CYS A 140 3.54 0.15 -26.11
CA CYS A 140 3.75 -0.55 -24.84
C CYS A 140 4.43 0.32 -23.78
N LEU A 141 5.43 1.12 -24.15
CA LEU A 141 6.12 2.04 -23.24
C LEU A 141 5.19 3.14 -22.73
N ILE A 142 4.34 3.70 -23.60
CA ILE A 142 3.32 4.69 -23.20
C ILE A 142 2.33 4.07 -22.23
N VAL A 143 1.82 2.87 -22.54
CA VAL A 143 0.90 2.16 -21.64
C VAL A 143 1.57 1.90 -20.29
N MET A 144 2.79 1.36 -20.25
CA MET A 144 3.52 1.17 -18.99
C MET A 144 3.75 2.47 -18.22
N GLY A 145 4.09 3.57 -18.90
CA GLY A 145 4.27 4.88 -18.30
C GLY A 145 2.99 5.43 -17.68
N CYS A 146 1.86 5.32 -18.37
CA CYS A 146 0.54 5.72 -17.84
C CYS A 146 0.17 4.91 -16.60
N ILE A 147 0.43 3.59 -16.62
CA ILE A 147 0.10 2.70 -15.51
C ILE A 147 0.97 3.01 -14.30
N PHE A 148 2.28 3.20 -14.51
CA PHE A 148 3.21 3.63 -13.48
C PHE A 148 2.81 4.99 -12.89
N GLY A 149 2.38 5.94 -13.74
CA GLY A 149 1.88 7.25 -13.31
C GLY A 149 0.64 7.14 -12.43
N ILE A 150 -0.36 6.33 -12.83
CA ILE A 150 -1.58 6.10 -12.05
C ILE A 150 -1.26 5.38 -10.73
N ALA A 151 -0.40 4.37 -10.76
CA ALA A 151 0.05 3.64 -9.57
C ALA A 151 0.71 4.56 -8.56
N ARG A 152 1.67 5.37 -9.03
CA ARG A 152 2.40 6.33 -8.22
C ARG A 152 1.46 7.38 -7.65
N ALA A 153 0.56 7.95 -8.45
CA ALA A 153 -0.42 8.92 -7.95
C ALA A 153 -1.29 8.32 -6.83
N ARG A 154 -1.84 7.12 -7.05
CA ARG A 154 -2.66 6.39 -6.06
C ARG A 154 -1.89 6.02 -4.79
N TYR A 155 -0.58 5.79 -4.88
CA TYR A 155 0.24 5.39 -3.73
C TYR A 155 0.83 6.59 -2.98
N VAL A 156 1.18 7.67 -3.69
CA VAL A 156 1.57 8.95 -3.07
C VAL A 156 0.41 9.51 -2.24
N ASP A 157 -0.84 9.30 -2.66
CA ASP A 157 -2.02 9.64 -1.85
C ASP A 157 -2.12 8.81 -0.54
N ARG A 158 -1.43 7.66 -0.46
CA ARG A 158 -1.31 6.81 0.74
C ARG A 158 -0.01 7.05 1.49
N TYR A 159 0.34 8.32 1.70
CA TYR A 159 1.47 8.69 2.55
C TYR A 159 1.31 8.10 3.95
N HIS A 160 2.23 7.23 4.32
CA HIS A 160 2.28 6.56 5.61
C HIS A 160 3.56 6.95 6.33
N ASP A 161 3.45 7.83 7.32
CA ASP A 161 4.57 8.25 8.16
C ASP A 161 4.24 8.00 9.62
N ARG A 162 5.26 7.62 10.41
CA ARG A 162 5.12 7.31 11.84
C ARG A 162 6.38 7.72 12.57
N GLY A 163 6.20 8.43 13.67
CA GLY A 163 7.26 8.72 14.63
C GLY A 163 6.89 8.22 16.01
N HIS A 164 7.86 7.67 16.73
CA HIS A 164 7.73 7.25 18.14
C HIS A 164 8.82 7.93 18.96
N GLY A 165 8.47 8.50 20.11
CA GLY A 165 9.42 9.21 20.96
C GLY A 165 10.12 10.36 20.25
N ILE A 166 9.44 11.00 19.30
CA ILE A 166 10.00 12.12 18.55
C ILE A 166 10.00 13.39 19.40
N ALA A 167 10.93 14.31 19.10
CA ALA A 167 10.93 15.65 19.68
C ALA A 167 9.74 16.47 19.17
N ARG A 168 9.27 17.43 19.98
CA ARG A 168 8.12 18.30 19.69
C ARG A 168 8.23 19.02 18.35
N GLU A 169 9.41 19.49 18.01
CA GLU A 169 9.69 20.26 16.79
C GLU A 169 9.60 19.40 15.52
N LYS A 170 9.62 18.07 15.67
CA LYS A 170 9.49 17.11 14.56
C LYS A 170 8.07 16.58 14.40
N ALA A 171 7.14 17.00 15.26
CA ALA A 171 5.74 16.58 15.15
C ALA A 171 5.09 17.21 13.91
N PRO A 172 4.16 16.51 13.25
CA PRO A 172 3.46 17.02 12.06
C PRO A 172 2.45 18.14 12.38
N ILE A 173 2.24 18.45 13.66
CA ILE A 173 1.37 19.51 14.17
C ILE A 173 2.09 20.27 15.28
N LEU A 174 1.63 21.50 15.55
CA LEU A 174 2.01 22.23 16.74
C LEU A 174 1.40 21.52 17.96
N LEU A 175 2.24 21.23 18.94
CA LEU A 175 1.88 20.56 20.20
C LEU A 175 2.14 21.51 21.39
N PRO A 176 1.51 21.26 22.56
CA PRO A 176 1.76 22.05 23.77
C PRO A 176 3.25 22.15 24.09
N ALA A 177 3.66 23.24 24.74
CA ALA A 177 5.06 23.50 25.04
C ALA A 177 5.74 22.41 25.89
N ASP A 178 4.99 21.74 26.76
CA ASP A 178 5.46 20.66 27.64
C ASP A 178 5.31 19.25 27.03
N ALA A 179 4.89 19.15 25.75
CA ALA A 179 4.61 17.87 25.11
C ALA A 179 5.85 16.97 25.05
N SER A 180 5.70 15.73 25.52
CA SER A 180 6.76 14.72 25.55
C SER A 180 6.22 13.35 25.14
N GLU A 181 7.12 12.36 24.97
CA GLU A 181 6.76 11.00 24.54
C GLU A 181 5.87 10.94 23.29
N ILE A 182 6.15 11.85 22.34
CA ILE A 182 5.27 12.09 21.21
C ILE A 182 5.32 10.92 20.25
N THR A 183 4.13 10.45 19.90
CA THR A 183 3.94 9.42 18.89
C THR A 183 2.88 9.87 17.90
N TYR A 184 3.10 9.63 16.61
CA TYR A 184 2.11 9.97 15.59
C TYR A 184 2.04 8.91 14.49
N THR A 185 0.93 8.91 13.78
CA THR A 185 0.74 8.19 12.53
C THR A 185 -0.01 9.06 11.54
N VAL A 186 0.62 9.32 10.40
CA VAL A 186 -0.02 9.88 9.20
C VAL A 186 -0.36 8.71 8.27
N GLN A 187 -1.61 8.65 7.78
CA GLN A 187 -2.08 7.59 6.86
C GLN A 187 -2.62 8.14 5.53
N SER A 188 -2.48 9.44 5.31
CA SER A 188 -2.65 10.18 4.03
C SER A 188 -2.54 11.67 4.37
N ASN A 189 -2.78 12.55 3.39
CA ASN A 189 -3.00 13.97 3.67
C ASN A 189 -4.24 14.27 4.52
N THR A 190 -5.06 13.27 4.86
CA THR A 190 -6.37 13.44 5.51
C THR A 190 -6.53 12.62 6.80
N TYR A 191 -5.49 11.91 7.22
CA TYR A 191 -5.48 11.17 8.47
C TYR A 191 -4.17 11.41 9.21
N LEU A 192 -4.29 11.97 10.39
CA LEU A 192 -3.25 12.12 11.39
C LEU A 192 -3.84 11.71 12.74
N ASP A 193 -3.10 10.87 13.47
CA ASP A 193 -3.39 10.49 14.85
C ASP A 193 -2.11 10.73 15.65
N CYS A 194 -2.18 11.47 16.75
CA CYS A 194 -1.04 11.87 17.56
C CYS A 194 -1.37 11.72 19.04
N ASP A 195 -0.42 11.16 19.78
CA ASP A 195 -0.46 10.91 21.23
C ASP A 195 0.80 11.54 21.84
N PHE A 196 0.64 12.29 22.92
CA PHE A 196 1.72 12.96 23.63
C PHE A 196 1.40 13.07 25.13
N ALA A 197 2.42 13.00 25.98
CA ALA A 197 2.29 13.31 27.40
C ALA A 197 2.34 14.83 27.60
N THR A 198 1.43 15.38 28.42
CA THR A 198 1.28 16.83 28.68
C THR A 198 0.43 17.03 29.95
N SER A 199 0.50 18.21 30.56
CA SER A 199 -0.40 18.61 31.65
C SER A 199 -1.78 19.06 31.16
N GLU A 200 -2.80 18.97 32.01
CA GLU A 200 -4.16 19.45 31.67
C GLU A 200 -4.19 20.95 31.35
N GLU A 201 -3.41 21.75 32.08
CA GLU A 201 -3.29 23.19 31.87
C GLU A 201 -2.67 23.51 30.50
N ALA A 202 -1.54 22.87 30.17
CA ALA A 202 -0.88 23.06 28.88
C ALA A 202 -1.75 22.57 27.72
N PHE A 203 -2.45 21.44 27.88
CA PHE A 203 -3.40 20.93 26.88
C PHE A 203 -4.56 21.91 26.64
N THR A 204 -5.14 22.44 27.71
CA THR A 204 -6.27 23.39 27.62
C THR A 204 -5.82 24.70 26.96
N SER A 205 -4.69 25.24 27.39
CA SER A 205 -4.09 26.45 26.81
C SER A 205 -3.77 26.27 25.32
N TRP A 206 -3.17 25.13 24.96
CA TRP A 206 -2.87 24.78 23.57
C TRP A 206 -4.14 24.69 22.71
N PHE A 207 -5.19 24.04 23.22
CA PHE A 207 -6.47 23.97 22.52
C PHE A 207 -7.08 25.35 22.31
N GLU A 208 -6.97 26.25 23.29
CA GLU A 208 -7.55 27.59 23.23
C GLU A 208 -6.79 28.53 22.28
N SER A 209 -5.46 28.47 22.26
CA SER A 209 -4.62 29.53 21.68
C SER A 209 -3.68 29.09 20.55
N GLU A 210 -3.27 27.82 20.49
CA GLU A 210 -2.16 27.37 19.63
C GLU A 210 -2.55 26.31 18.60
N LEU A 211 -3.79 25.80 18.61
CA LEU A 211 -4.23 24.80 17.63
C LEU A 211 -4.33 25.43 16.23
N PRO A 212 -3.45 25.11 15.27
CA PRO A 212 -3.33 25.83 14.00
C PRO A 212 -4.53 25.66 13.07
N GLU A 213 -5.45 24.74 13.38
CA GLU A 213 -6.67 24.49 12.63
C GLU A 213 -7.93 25.13 13.25
N LYS A 214 -7.80 25.98 14.28
CA LYS A 214 -8.87 26.92 14.65
C LYS A 214 -9.02 28.00 13.58
N ARG A 215 -9.50 27.59 12.40
CA ARG A 215 -10.19 28.47 11.46
C ARG A 215 -11.26 29.25 12.25
N PRO A 216 -11.67 30.45 11.79
CA PRO A 216 -12.64 31.28 12.51
C PRO A 216 -13.91 30.50 12.94
N GLU A 217 -14.30 29.52 12.13
CA GLU A 217 -15.44 28.61 12.31
C GLU A 217 -15.36 27.71 13.56
N CYS A 218 -14.16 27.49 14.13
CA CYS A 218 -13.95 26.59 15.28
C CYS A 218 -13.75 27.33 16.61
N ARG A 219 -13.81 28.67 16.63
CA ARG A 219 -13.58 29.49 17.84
C ARG A 219 -14.61 29.26 18.95
N GLY A 220 -15.74 28.64 18.66
CA GLY A 220 -16.83 28.39 19.61
C GLY A 220 -16.94 26.94 20.13
N VAL A 221 -16.03 26.04 19.77
CA VAL A 221 -16.08 24.64 20.22
C VAL A 221 -15.40 24.52 21.58
N PRO A 222 -16.14 24.21 22.67
CA PRO A 222 -15.55 24.08 24.00
C PRO A 222 -14.95 22.69 24.22
N LEU A 223 -13.91 22.61 25.05
CA LEU A 223 -13.55 21.34 25.69
C LEU A 223 -14.62 20.99 26.72
N GLN A 224 -15.15 19.77 26.64
CA GLN A 224 -16.16 19.28 27.57
C GLN A 224 -15.59 18.13 28.40
N PRO A 225 -15.96 18.03 29.69
CA PRO A 225 -15.67 16.83 30.47
C PRO A 225 -16.24 15.59 29.80
N ILE A 226 -15.48 14.50 29.85
CA ILE A 226 -15.92 13.21 29.31
C ILE A 226 -17.03 12.64 30.20
N THR A 227 -18.24 12.51 29.64
CA THR A 227 -19.38 11.88 30.32
C THR A 227 -19.64 10.44 29.86
N LEU A 228 -19.12 10.07 28.68
CA LEU A 228 -19.20 8.73 28.10
C LEU A 228 -17.81 8.31 27.63
N PRO A 229 -17.41 7.03 27.78
CA PRO A 229 -16.08 6.58 27.39
C PRO A 229 -15.73 6.92 25.93
N VAL A 230 -14.54 7.47 25.70
CA VAL A 230 -14.05 7.85 24.37
C VAL A 230 -12.93 6.89 23.93
N ASP A 231 -13.10 6.28 22.76
CA ASP A 231 -12.10 5.41 22.11
C ASP A 231 -10.95 6.24 21.50
N VAL A 232 -9.77 6.19 22.12
CA VAL A 232 -8.52 6.72 21.57
C VAL A 232 -7.59 5.59 21.12
N ARG A 233 -6.56 5.93 20.33
CA ARG A 233 -5.54 4.98 19.87
C ARG A 233 -4.19 5.41 20.38
N ARG A 234 -3.47 4.48 21.00
CA ARG A 234 -2.07 4.69 21.39
C ARG A 234 -1.17 3.75 20.61
N TYR A 235 -0.02 4.30 20.23
CA TYR A 235 0.96 3.66 19.36
C TYR A 235 2.22 3.37 20.17
N PHE A 236 2.63 2.10 20.23
CA PHE A 236 3.79 1.66 21.03
C PHE A 236 4.99 1.33 20.15
N HIS A 237 6.19 1.60 20.68
CA HIS A 237 7.46 1.37 19.98
C HIS A 237 7.77 -0.12 19.73
N GLU A 238 7.25 -1.03 20.56
CA GLU A 238 7.67 -2.45 20.61
C GLU A 238 6.84 -3.42 19.74
N GLY A 239 6.46 -3.03 18.52
CA GLY A 239 5.82 -3.96 17.57
C GLY A 239 4.45 -4.50 17.99
N ARG A 240 3.80 -3.89 18.99
CA ARG A 240 2.49 -4.30 19.54
C ARG A 240 1.27 -3.73 18.82
N GLY A 241 1.45 -3.10 17.65
CA GLY A 241 0.36 -2.46 16.92
C GLY A 241 -0.22 -1.25 17.66
N ASN A 242 -1.33 -0.70 17.14
CA ASN A 242 -2.12 0.28 17.86
C ASN A 242 -3.07 -0.43 18.81
N ARG A 243 -3.21 0.07 20.04
CA ARG A 243 -4.24 -0.41 20.97
C ARG A 243 -5.29 0.67 21.15
N LYS A 244 -6.55 0.24 21.22
CA LYS A 244 -7.64 1.11 21.63
C LYS A 244 -7.61 1.26 23.14
N PHE A 245 -7.77 2.50 23.61
CA PHE A 245 -7.93 2.84 25.01
C PHE A 245 -9.24 3.60 25.16
N ASN A 246 -9.92 3.35 26.28
CA ASN A 246 -11.17 4.04 26.59
C ASN A 246 -10.86 5.04 27.68
N ILE A 247 -10.93 6.32 27.34
CA ILE A 247 -10.78 7.40 28.32
C ILE A 247 -12.13 7.63 28.96
N VAL A 248 -12.18 7.52 30.28
CA VAL A 248 -13.40 7.68 31.08
C VAL A 248 -13.44 8.96 31.91
N ASP A 249 -12.27 9.56 32.18
CA ASP A 249 -12.13 10.83 32.88
C ASP A 249 -11.12 11.71 32.14
N GLY A 250 -11.56 12.92 31.78
CA GLY A 250 -10.78 13.78 30.92
C GLY A 250 -11.59 14.87 30.24
N LEU A 251 -10.98 15.46 29.21
CA LEU A 251 -11.58 16.49 28.38
C LEU A 251 -11.68 15.99 26.94
N HIS A 252 -12.76 16.34 26.24
CA HIS A 252 -12.94 15.98 24.85
C HIS A 252 -13.58 17.12 24.06
N ALA A 253 -13.13 17.28 22.82
CA ALA A 253 -13.82 18.12 21.83
C ALA A 253 -13.75 17.45 20.46
N THR A 254 -14.84 17.59 19.71
CA THR A 254 -14.94 17.13 18.32
C THR A 254 -15.58 18.22 17.48
N TRP A 255 -15.05 18.42 16.27
CA TRP A 255 -15.60 19.40 15.33
C TRP A 255 -15.35 18.96 13.89
N ARG A 256 -15.99 19.66 12.95
CA ARG A 256 -15.87 19.39 11.52
C ARG A 256 -15.56 20.67 10.77
N VAL A 257 -14.66 20.57 9.80
CA VAL A 257 -14.36 21.64 8.83
C VAL A 257 -14.36 21.02 7.44
N GLY A 258 -15.34 21.38 6.63
CA GLY A 258 -15.59 20.71 5.35
C GLY A 258 -15.80 19.21 5.54
N GLY A 259 -15.06 18.38 4.79
CA GLY A 259 -15.13 16.91 4.87
C GLY A 259 -14.22 16.28 5.93
N ILE A 260 -13.58 17.05 6.82
CA ILE A 260 -12.63 16.55 7.81
C ILE A 260 -13.22 16.72 9.21
N GLN A 261 -13.21 15.63 9.98
CA GLN A 261 -13.54 15.57 11.40
C GLN A 261 -12.26 15.60 12.23
N TYR A 262 -12.26 16.45 13.24
CA TYR A 262 -11.19 16.67 14.18
C TYR A 262 -11.64 16.27 15.58
N GLU A 263 -10.76 15.61 16.31
CA GLU A 263 -10.99 15.12 17.66
C GLU A 263 -9.77 15.44 18.50
N VAL A 264 -9.98 16.04 19.66
CA VAL A 264 -8.95 16.14 20.70
C VAL A 264 -9.48 15.53 21.98
N THR A 265 -8.63 14.80 22.69
CA THR A 265 -9.00 14.20 23.96
C THR A 265 -7.83 14.30 24.91
N PHE A 266 -8.08 14.64 26.17
CA PHE A 266 -7.10 14.62 27.23
C PHE A 266 -7.50 13.58 28.27
N ASP A 267 -6.59 12.69 28.62
CA ASP A 267 -6.74 11.70 29.68
C ASP A 267 -6.11 12.25 30.96
N ARG A 268 -6.94 12.48 31.99
CA ARG A 268 -6.46 12.96 33.30
C ARG A 268 -5.67 11.91 34.07
N GLN A 269 -6.01 10.63 33.90
CA GLN A 269 -5.38 9.54 34.64
C GLN A 269 -3.93 9.35 34.18
N ASP A 270 -3.72 9.34 32.86
CA ASP A 270 -2.41 9.10 32.27
C ASP A 270 -1.64 10.41 31.95
N GLN A 271 -2.27 11.58 32.10
CA GLN A 271 -1.73 12.90 31.72
C GLN A 271 -1.27 12.92 30.26
N ARG A 272 -2.18 12.54 29.35
CA ARG A 272 -1.89 12.43 27.91
C ARG A 272 -2.92 13.14 27.05
N GLY A 273 -2.43 13.85 26.05
CA GLY A 273 -3.21 14.45 24.98
C GLY A 273 -3.25 13.55 23.75
N PHE A 274 -4.41 13.52 23.12
CA PHE A 274 -4.68 12.83 21.87
C PHE A 274 -5.24 13.83 20.87
N TYR A 275 -4.70 13.82 19.67
CA TYR A 275 -5.20 14.60 18.54
C TYR A 275 -5.44 13.68 17.35
N ARG A 276 -6.59 13.80 16.71
CA ARG A 276 -6.92 13.05 15.51
C ARG A 276 -7.64 13.92 14.49
N ASN A 277 -7.24 13.79 13.22
CA ASN A 277 -8.07 14.22 12.10
C ASN A 277 -8.35 13.05 11.15
N ARG A 278 -9.55 13.05 10.56
CA ARG A 278 -10.00 12.01 9.61
C ARG A 278 -11.08 12.55 8.68
N ILE A 279 -11.20 11.96 7.49
CA ILE A 279 -12.37 12.21 6.64
C ILE A 279 -13.65 11.79 7.39
N ALA A 280 -14.61 12.70 7.48
CA ALA A 280 -15.94 12.42 8.03
C ALA A 280 -16.66 11.41 7.13
N ARG A 281 -17.23 10.36 7.74
CA ARG A 281 -18.17 9.48 7.03
C ARG A 281 -19.58 10.02 7.30
N ASP A 282 -20.28 10.35 6.23
CA ASP A 282 -21.71 10.68 6.26
C ASP A 282 -22.56 9.44 6.54
#